data_AF-A0A4Q3RCN8-F1
#
_entry.id   AF-A0A4Q3RCN8-F1
#
_cell.length_a   1.000
_cell.length_b   1.000
_cell.length_c   1.000
_cell.angle_alpha   90.00
_cell.angle_beta   90.00
_cell.angle_gamma   90.00
#
_symmetry.space_group_name_H-M   'P 1'
#
loop_
_entity.id
_entity.type
_entity.pdbx_description
1 polymer ?
#
loop_
_entity_poly.entity_id
_entity_poly.type
_entity_poly.pdbx_seq_one_letter_code
_entity_poly.pdbx_strand_id
1 'polypeptide(L)'
;HWDHLDYDTMLALKPKIKSIICPLGVGAHFEHWGFDAGILHEKDWGEQVQTGNGFSITLTSARHFAGRTFNRNKTLWASFVLQTASQKIFIGGDSGYAFILQK
;
A
#
# COMPACT_ATOMS: atom_id res chain seq x y z
N HIS A 1 -3.60 -7.37 5.97
CA HIS A 1 -4.53 -8.39 6.50
C HIS A 1 -5.68 -8.59 5.52
N TRP A 2 -6.57 -9.56 5.78
CA TRP A 2 -7.69 -9.89 4.88
C TRP A 2 -8.68 -8.73 4.71
N ASP A 3 -8.94 -8.01 5.79
CA ASP A 3 -9.75 -6.80 5.88
C ASP A 3 -9.14 -5.56 5.19
N HIS A 4 -7.86 -5.60 4.83
CA HIS A 4 -7.17 -4.52 4.10
C HIS A 4 -6.85 -4.85 2.64
N LEU A 5 -6.91 -6.14 2.26
CA LEU A 5 -6.65 -6.59 0.90
C LEU A 5 -7.46 -7.85 0.63
N ASP A 6 -8.71 -7.64 0.23
CA ASP A 6 -9.67 -8.68 -0.06
C ASP A 6 -9.62 -9.13 -1.53
N TYR A 7 -9.65 -10.44 -1.76
CA TYR A 7 -9.49 -11.02 -3.10
C TYR A 7 -10.69 -10.70 -4.01
N ASP A 8 -11.91 -10.94 -3.52
CA ASP A 8 -13.13 -10.80 -4.32
C ASP A 8 -13.37 -9.34 -4.70
N THR A 9 -13.13 -8.43 -3.77
CA THR A 9 -13.19 -6.98 -3.99
C THR A 9 -12.19 -6.55 -5.08
N MET A 10 -10.93 -7.01 -4.99
CA MET A 10 -9.92 -6.63 -5.98
C MET A 10 -10.25 -7.18 -7.37
N LEU A 11 -10.74 -8.42 -7.48
CA LEU A 11 -11.16 -8.97 -8.78
C LEU A 11 -12.35 -8.22 -9.38
N ALA A 12 -13.35 -7.86 -8.58
CA ALA A 12 -14.49 -7.08 -9.04
C ALA A 12 -14.09 -5.68 -9.55
N LEU A 13 -13.06 -5.08 -8.94
CA LEU A 13 -12.55 -3.77 -9.33
C LEU A 13 -11.46 -3.81 -10.41
N LYS A 14 -10.87 -4.98 -10.70
CA LYS A 14 -9.74 -5.16 -11.60
C LYS A 14 -9.84 -4.40 -12.93
N PRO A 15 -10.98 -4.40 -13.67
CA PRO A 15 -11.08 -3.67 -14.94
C PRO A 15 -11.01 -2.14 -14.80
N LYS A 16 -11.19 -1.59 -13.59
CA LYS A 16 -11.21 -0.15 -13.31
C LYS A 16 -9.90 0.37 -12.73
N ILE A 17 -9.01 -0.52 -12.28
CA ILE A 17 -7.78 -0.17 -11.60
C ILE A 17 -6.70 0.12 -12.64
N LYS A 18 -6.10 1.31 -12.57
CA LYS A 18 -5.06 1.78 -13.51
C LYS A 18 -3.65 1.79 -12.91
N SER A 19 -3.56 1.74 -11.59
CA SER A 19 -2.31 1.76 -10.84
C SER A 19 -2.56 1.19 -9.45
N ILE A 20 -1.61 0.41 -8.96
CA ILE A 20 -1.61 -0.18 -7.62
C ILE A 20 -0.30 0.24 -6.96
N ILE A 21 -0.39 0.87 -5.80
CA ILE A 21 0.76 1.25 -5.00
C ILE A 21 0.66 0.47 -3.69
N CYS A 22 1.65 -0.37 -3.41
CA CYS A 22 1.60 -1.27 -2.26
C CYS A 22 2.99 -1.48 -1.62
N PRO A 23 3.03 -1.92 -0.34
CA PRO A 23 4.28 -2.26 0.32
C PRO A 23 4.98 -3.48 -0.29
N LEU A 24 6.29 -3.61 -0.07
CA LEU A 24 7.10 -4.76 -0.48
C LEU A 24 6.46 -6.13 -0.18
N GLY A 25 6.56 -7.06 -1.12
CA GLY A 25 5.98 -8.40 -1.11
C GLY A 25 4.48 -8.48 -1.36
N VAL A 26 3.72 -7.37 -1.28
CA VAL A 26 2.26 -7.40 -1.51
C VAL A 26 1.93 -7.56 -3.00
N GLY A 27 2.77 -7.06 -3.90
CA GLY A 27 2.64 -7.17 -5.34
C GLY A 27 2.49 -8.60 -5.83
N ALA A 28 3.17 -9.55 -5.20
CA ALA A 28 3.07 -10.98 -5.51
C ALA A 28 1.63 -11.52 -5.43
N HIS A 29 0.79 -10.98 -4.54
CA HIS A 29 -0.63 -11.33 -4.51
C HIS A 29 -1.36 -10.82 -5.76
N PHE A 30 -1.12 -9.57 -6.16
CA PHE A 30 -1.74 -8.99 -7.35
C PHE A 30 -1.33 -9.71 -8.63
N GLU A 31 -0.04 -10.03 -8.77
CA GLU A 31 0.47 -10.82 -9.89
C GLU A 31 -0.20 -12.21 -9.93
N HIS A 32 -0.29 -12.89 -8.78
CA HIS A 32 -0.97 -14.18 -8.67
C HIS A 32 -2.46 -14.09 -9.05
N TRP A 33 -3.11 -12.97 -8.76
CA TRP A 33 -4.51 -12.69 -9.15
C TRP A 33 -4.62 -12.15 -10.60
N GLY A 34 -3.51 -12.14 -11.33
CA GLY A 34 -3.40 -11.80 -12.75
C GLY A 34 -3.50 -10.30 -13.06
N PHE A 35 -3.20 -9.42 -12.11
CA PHE A 35 -2.99 -8.01 -12.42
C PHE A 35 -1.72 -7.83 -13.24
N ASP A 36 -1.70 -6.82 -14.11
CA ASP A 36 -0.52 -6.48 -14.91
C ASP A 36 0.58 -5.93 -14.00
N ALA A 37 1.78 -6.52 -14.05
CA ALA A 37 2.94 -6.04 -13.31
C ALA A 37 3.32 -4.60 -13.69
N GLY A 38 3.01 -4.15 -14.92
CA GLY A 38 3.27 -2.80 -15.39
C GLY A 38 2.51 -1.70 -14.64
N ILE A 39 1.43 -2.05 -13.92
CA ILE A 39 0.65 -1.10 -13.11
C ILE A 39 0.94 -1.23 -11.60
N LEU A 40 1.85 -2.13 -11.21
CA LEU A 40 2.22 -2.36 -9.82
C LEU A 40 3.44 -1.50 -9.45
N HIS A 41 3.30 -0.74 -8.36
CA HIS A 41 4.38 0.02 -7.75
C HIS A 41 4.60 -0.49 -6.34
N GLU A 42 5.51 -1.46 -6.23
CA GLU A 42 5.88 -2.04 -4.94
C GLU A 42 7.03 -1.25 -4.31
N LYS A 43 6.85 -0.77 -3.09
CA LYS A 43 7.74 0.21 -2.44
C LYS A 43 8.05 -0.13 -0.97
N ASP A 44 9.24 0.27 -0.53
CA ASP A 44 9.67 0.24 0.87
C ASP A 44 9.28 1.55 1.59
N TRP A 45 9.44 1.58 2.91
CA TRP A 45 9.29 2.79 3.71
C TRP A 45 10.25 3.89 3.28
N GLY A 46 9.74 5.11 3.23
CA GLY A 46 10.47 6.30 2.77
C GLY A 46 10.47 6.47 1.26
N GLU A 47 10.10 5.44 0.48
CA GLU A 47 9.97 5.57 -0.96
C GLU A 47 8.67 6.23 -1.37
N GLN A 48 8.71 6.88 -2.54
CA GLN A 48 7.60 7.66 -3.08
C GLN A 48 7.27 7.23 -4.51
N VAL A 49 5.98 7.26 -4.84
CA VAL A 49 5.46 7.11 -6.20
C VAL A 49 4.88 8.45 -6.65
N GLN A 50 5.40 8.97 -7.76
CA GLN A 50 4.87 10.15 -8.43
C GLN A 50 3.88 9.70 -9.50
N THR A 51 2.63 10.17 -9.42
CA THR A 51 1.58 9.79 -10.38
C THR A 51 1.23 10.92 -11.36
N GLY A 52 1.91 12.07 -11.23
CA GLY A 52 1.72 13.25 -12.07
C GLY A 52 0.84 14.31 -11.43
N ASN A 53 0.79 15.50 -12.04
CA ASN A 53 -0.07 16.62 -11.62
C ASN A 53 0.11 17.07 -10.15
N GLY A 54 1.33 16.94 -9.62
CA GLY A 54 1.63 17.25 -8.22
C GLY A 54 1.03 16.24 -7.22
N PHE A 55 0.55 15.07 -7.69
CA PHE A 55 0.09 13.99 -6.84
C PHE A 55 1.18 12.94 -6.63
N SER A 56 1.51 12.71 -5.36
CA SER A 56 2.49 11.73 -4.93
C SER A 56 2.00 10.93 -3.73
N ILE A 57 2.40 9.68 -3.65
CA ILE A 57 2.15 8.82 -2.49
C ILE A 57 3.50 8.39 -1.94
N THR A 58 3.73 8.69 -0.66
CA THR A 58 4.91 8.21 0.07
C THR A 58 4.48 7.09 0.99
N LEU A 59 5.19 5.96 0.96
CA LEU A 59 5.01 4.90 1.94
C LEU A 59 5.80 5.26 3.20
N THR A 60 5.14 5.28 4.34
CA THR A 60 5.75 5.60 5.62
C THR A 60 5.66 4.42 6.57
N SER A 61 6.50 4.46 7.60
CA SER A 61 6.51 3.40 8.60
C SER A 61 5.18 3.35 9.36
N ALA A 62 4.80 2.16 9.80
CA ALA A 62 3.63 1.93 10.64
C ALA A 62 4.01 0.93 11.74
N ARG A 63 3.43 1.11 12.93
CA ARG A 63 3.56 0.14 14.02
C ARG A 63 2.46 -0.91 13.86
N HIS A 64 2.72 -1.87 13.00
CA HIS A 64 1.84 -3.00 12.75
C HIS A 64 2.63 -4.25 12.35
N PHE A 65 1.94 -5.25 11.81
CA PHE A 65 2.52 -6.43 11.20
C PHE A 65 1.70 -6.84 9.97
N ALA A 66 2.23 -7.75 9.16
CA ALA A 66 1.48 -8.36 8.06
C ALA A 66 1.20 -9.84 8.35
N GLY A 67 0.07 -10.35 7.89
CA GLY A 67 -0.22 -11.78 8.00
C GLY A 67 -1.45 -12.22 7.22
N ARG A 68 -1.43 -13.48 6.77
CA ARG A 68 -2.57 -14.21 6.24
C ARG A 68 -2.53 -15.64 6.80
N THR A 69 -3.60 -16.02 7.48
CA THR A 69 -3.77 -17.36 8.09
C THR A 69 -2.63 -17.68 9.08
N PHE A 70 -1.72 -18.60 8.76
CA PHE A 70 -0.65 -19.04 9.67
C PHE A 70 0.69 -18.33 9.45
N ASN A 71 0.83 -17.58 8.35
CA ASN A 71 2.08 -16.91 8.01
C ASN A 71 2.03 -15.44 8.43
N ARG A 72 3.09 -14.99 9.10
CA ARG A 72 3.30 -13.59 9.50
C ARG A 72 4.55 -13.01 8.83
N ASN A 73 4.51 -11.70 8.59
CA ASN A 73 5.63 -10.86 8.15
C ASN A 73 6.33 -11.36 6.88
N LYS A 74 5.56 -11.91 5.94
CA LYS A 74 6.06 -12.28 4.59
C LYS A 74 6.00 -11.13 3.59
N THR A 75 5.20 -10.11 3.90
CA THR A 75 5.13 -8.85 3.17
C THR A 75 5.37 -7.71 4.16
N LEU A 76 5.76 -6.55 3.64
CA LEU A 76 5.80 -5.31 4.39
C LEU A 76 4.37 -4.80 4.66
N TRP A 77 4.25 -3.91 5.64
CA TRP A 77 3.07 -3.12 5.96
C TRP A 77 3.48 -1.66 5.98
N ALA A 78 2.61 -0.73 5.61
CA ALA A 78 2.95 0.69 5.60
C ALA A 78 1.76 1.56 5.98
N SER A 79 2.06 2.77 6.44
CA SER A 79 1.14 3.90 6.35
C SER A 79 1.44 4.68 5.07
N PHE A 80 0.60 5.64 4.71
CA PHE A 80 0.76 6.41 3.49
C PHE A 80 0.58 7.91 3.74
N VAL A 81 1.42 8.71 3.09
CA VAL A 81 1.19 10.15 2.94
C VAL A 81 0.79 10.41 1.50
N LEU A 82 -0.46 10.79 1.30
CA LEU A 82 -1.00 11.25 0.03
C LEU A 82 -0.80 12.76 -0.04
N GLN A 83 -0.02 13.21 -0.99
CA GLN A 83 0.23 14.64 -1.21
C GLN A 83 -0.32 15.03 -2.58
N THR A 84 -1.11 16.10 -2.60
CA THR A 84 -1.58 16.78 -3.80
C THR A 84 -0.95 18.16 -3.87
N ALA A 85 -1.24 18.94 -4.91
CA ALA A 85 -0.77 20.32 -5.01
C ALA A 85 -1.24 21.23 -3.85
N SER A 86 -2.35 20.90 -3.19
CA SER A 86 -2.95 21.76 -2.15
C SER A 86 -3.18 21.07 -0.80
N GLN A 87 -2.99 19.76 -0.72
CA GLN A 87 -3.33 18.98 0.48
C GLN A 87 -2.31 17.89 0.77
N LYS A 88 -2.17 17.56 2.04
CA LYS A 88 -1.43 16.40 2.53
C LYS A 88 -2.32 15.61 3.49
N ILE A 89 -2.57 14.35 3.16
CA ILE A 89 -3.44 13.44 3.91
C ILE A 89 -2.61 12.26 4.38
N PHE A 90 -2.65 11.98 5.68
CA PHE A 90 -2.02 10.80 6.26
C PHE A 90 -3.04 9.67 6.43
N ILE A 91 -2.71 8.49 5.93
CA ILE A 91 -3.50 7.26 6.05
C ILE A 91 -2.68 6.27 6.87
N GLY A 92 -3.01 6.15 8.16
CA GLY A 92 -2.23 5.36 9.13
C GLY A 92 -2.40 3.84 8.99
N GLY A 93 -3.44 3.36 8.31
CA GLY A 93 -3.87 1.96 8.38
C GLY A 93 -4.16 1.56 9.83
N ASP A 94 -3.89 0.30 10.16
CA ASP A 94 -4.02 -0.26 11.51
C ASP A 94 -2.85 0.10 12.45
N SER A 95 -2.09 1.16 12.16
CA SER A 95 -0.92 1.47 12.96
C SER A 95 -1.30 1.80 14.41
N GLY A 96 -0.65 1.13 15.36
CA GLY A 96 -0.67 1.54 16.76
C GLY A 96 0.09 2.85 16.99
N TYR A 97 -0.14 3.50 18.13
CA TYR A 97 0.58 4.73 18.52
C TYR A 97 2.09 4.45 18.71
N ALA A 98 2.93 5.30 18.11
CA ALA A 98 4.39 5.20 18.17
C ALA A 98 5.06 6.53 17.81
N PHE A 99 6.28 6.75 18.33
CA PHE A 99 7.11 7.91 17.99
C PHE A 99 7.45 7.99 16.49
N ILE A 100 7.44 6.86 15.78
CA ILE A 100 7.74 6.80 14.34
C ILE A 100 6.70 7.51 13.48
N LEU A 101 5.50 7.79 14.02
CA LEU A 101 4.39 8.45 13.32
C LEU A 101 4.42 9.98 13.44
N GLN A 102 5.40 10.56 14.13
CA GLN A 102 5.47 12.00 14.43
C GLN A 102 6.39 12.80 13.49
N LYS A 103 6.69 12.29 12.28
CA LYS A 103 7.51 13.00 11.28
C LYS A 103 6.75 13.23 9.99
#